data_AF-A0A840CSN9-F1
#
_entry.id   AF-A0A840CSN9-F1
#
_cell.length_a   1.000
_cell.length_b   1.000
_cell.length_c   1.000
_cell.angle_alpha   90.00
_cell.angle_beta   90.00
_cell.angle_gamma   90.00
#
_symmetry.space_group_name_H-M   'P 1'
#
loop_
_entity.id
_entity.type
_entity.pdbx_description
1 polymer ?
#
loop_
_entity_poly.entity_id
_entity_poly.type
_entity_poly.pdbx_seq_one_letter_code
_entity_poly.pdbx_strand_id
1 'polypeptide(L)'
;MENIAGPYMQFTRKQWAALRDSEPMTLTYEELLTLQGIDHELSIDEVEEIYLPLSRLLSYYVSARTSRQSVLMKFLKQDYQKIPFIIGIAGSVSVGKSTTARVLQALLSRWKENTRVALVTTDGFLYPNAILEEKGIMLKKGFPLSYDIKRLLEFVTDIKSGKASVKVPKYSHLIYDIIPGEYQTIEQPDILILEGLNVLQSGMDYPDEKPRIFVSDFVDFSIYVDADEEKLEEWYISRFMKFRKGAFTDPQSYFRSFAQLSEKEAIKTSKTIWREINRKNLRRNILPTRERASLILHKSEGHAIDYVRLRK
;
A
#
# COMPACT_ATOMS: atom_id res chain seq x y z
N MET A 1 25.33 -8.79 8.93
CA MET A 1 24.18 -8.14 9.59
C MET A 1 24.73 -7.01 10.43
N GLU A 2 24.62 -5.76 9.95
CA GLU A 2 25.06 -4.62 10.75
C GLU A 2 24.00 -4.35 11.80
N ASN A 3 24.36 -4.57 13.07
CA ASN A 3 23.50 -4.24 14.19
C ASN A 3 23.60 -2.72 14.43
N ILE A 4 22.93 -1.94 13.58
CA ILE A 4 22.81 -0.50 13.78
C ILE A 4 22.12 -0.28 15.14
N ALA A 5 22.67 0.59 15.97
CA ALA A 5 22.03 0.99 17.22
C ALA A 5 20.63 1.55 16.90
N GLY A 6 19.57 0.80 17.23
CA GLY A 6 18.20 1.14 16.86
C GLY A 6 17.26 -0.07 16.89
N PRO A 7 15.95 0.17 16.70
CA PRO A 7 14.91 -0.86 16.80
C PRO A 7 14.83 -1.76 15.55
N TYR A 8 15.65 -1.53 14.53
CA TYR A 8 15.65 -2.29 13.27
C TYR A 8 16.93 -3.10 13.08
N MET A 9 16.77 -4.25 12.47
CA MET A 9 17.81 -5.02 11.78
C MET A 9 17.87 -4.54 10.33
N GLN A 10 19.06 -4.23 9.83
CA GLN A 10 19.25 -3.81 8.44
C GLN A 10 19.92 -4.90 7.62
N PHE A 11 19.39 -5.11 6.41
CA PHE A 11 19.87 -6.06 5.43
C PHE A 11 20.19 -5.30 4.14
N THR A 12 21.39 -5.49 3.62
CA THR A 12 21.67 -5.12 2.22
C THR A 12 20.87 -6.04 1.29
N ARG A 13 20.63 -5.62 0.04
CA ARG A 13 19.99 -6.47 -0.98
C ARG A 13 20.56 -7.89 -1.02
N LYS A 14 21.89 -8.04 -1.05
CA LYS A 14 22.56 -9.35 -1.06
C LYS A 14 22.25 -10.19 0.19
N GLN A 15 22.24 -9.57 1.38
CA GLN A 15 21.92 -10.26 2.62
C GLN A 15 20.46 -10.71 2.66
N TRP A 16 19.55 -9.89 2.13
CA TRP A 16 18.13 -10.20 2.04
C TRP A 16 17.85 -11.32 1.04
N ALA A 17 18.44 -11.23 -0.16
CA ALA A 17 18.31 -12.23 -1.21
C ALA A 17 18.77 -13.63 -0.76
N ALA A 18 19.85 -13.71 0.02
CA ALA A 18 20.37 -14.97 0.56
C ALA A 18 19.39 -15.69 1.51
N LEU A 19 18.36 -15.00 2.06
CA LEU A 19 17.33 -15.65 2.87
C LEU A 19 16.46 -16.62 2.05
N ARG A 20 16.51 -16.54 0.72
CA ARG A 20 15.88 -17.47 -0.21
C ARG A 20 16.42 -18.90 -0.08
N ASP A 21 17.74 -19.07 0.13
CA ASP A 21 18.45 -20.36 -0.01
C ASP A 21 17.95 -21.47 0.93
N SER A 22 17.11 -21.11 1.89
CA SER A 22 16.56 -22.02 2.88
C SER A 22 15.26 -22.72 2.47
N GLU A 23 14.74 -22.55 1.25
CA GLU A 23 13.63 -23.37 0.67
C GLU A 23 13.55 -23.28 -0.89
N PRO A 24 12.93 -24.28 -1.58
CA PRO A 24 12.82 -24.29 -3.04
C PRO A 24 11.96 -23.15 -3.61
N MET A 25 12.25 -22.72 -4.83
CA MET A 25 11.43 -21.75 -5.57
C MET A 25 10.01 -22.31 -5.76
N THR A 26 9.01 -21.63 -5.18
CA THR A 26 7.61 -22.05 -5.25
C THR A 26 6.87 -21.58 -6.50
N LEU A 27 7.49 -20.72 -7.31
CA LEU A 27 6.90 -20.18 -8.54
C LEU A 27 7.53 -20.80 -9.77
N THR A 28 6.72 -21.06 -10.77
CA THR A 28 7.20 -21.36 -12.12
C THR A 28 7.59 -20.07 -12.85
N TYR A 29 8.39 -20.21 -13.93
CA TYR A 29 8.74 -19.07 -14.78
C TYR A 29 7.51 -18.39 -15.42
N GLU A 30 6.49 -19.18 -15.80
CA GLU A 30 5.23 -18.65 -16.33
C GLU A 30 4.47 -17.81 -15.28
N GLU A 31 4.55 -18.19 -14.01
CA GLU A 31 3.97 -17.42 -12.92
C GLU A 31 4.74 -16.12 -12.66
N LEU A 32 6.07 -16.15 -12.77
CA LEU A 32 6.90 -14.94 -12.72
C LEU A 32 6.55 -13.98 -13.87
N LEU A 33 6.32 -14.48 -15.07
CA LEU A 33 5.84 -13.67 -16.20
C LEU A 33 4.45 -13.09 -15.96
N THR A 34 3.56 -13.85 -15.31
CA THR A 34 2.24 -13.34 -14.91
C THR A 34 2.37 -12.19 -13.91
N LEU A 35 3.34 -12.27 -12.99
CA LEU A 35 3.66 -11.19 -12.05
C LEU A 35 4.26 -9.97 -12.77
N GLN A 36 5.04 -10.13 -13.84
CA GLN A 36 5.45 -9.00 -14.69
C GLN A 36 4.28 -8.35 -15.44
N GLY A 37 3.23 -9.11 -15.76
CA GLY A 37 1.99 -8.55 -16.32
C GLY A 37 1.25 -7.60 -15.37
N ILE A 38 1.53 -7.67 -14.06
CA ILE A 38 0.96 -6.77 -13.04
C ILE A 38 1.60 -5.38 -13.10
N ASP A 39 2.87 -5.31 -13.49
CA ASP A 39 3.64 -4.07 -13.68
C ASP A 39 4.86 -4.36 -14.57
N HIS A 40 4.87 -3.82 -15.79
CA HIS A 40 5.96 -4.04 -16.75
C HIS A 40 7.32 -3.49 -16.28
N GLU A 41 7.35 -2.67 -15.23
CA GLU A 41 8.58 -2.13 -14.64
C GLU A 41 9.18 -3.05 -13.56
N LEU A 42 8.51 -4.16 -13.20
CA LEU A 42 9.02 -5.11 -12.22
C LEU A 42 9.88 -6.19 -12.87
N SER A 43 11.16 -6.26 -12.50
CA SER A 43 12.06 -7.32 -12.96
C SER A 43 11.82 -8.64 -12.22
N ILE A 44 12.14 -9.75 -12.89
CA ILE A 44 12.10 -11.09 -12.28
C ILE A 44 13.06 -11.16 -11.09
N ASP A 45 14.25 -10.59 -11.22
CA ASP A 45 15.24 -10.53 -10.15
C ASP A 45 14.69 -9.81 -8.91
N GLU A 46 13.89 -8.76 -9.08
CA GLU A 46 13.25 -8.08 -7.96
C GLU A 46 12.25 -8.99 -7.24
N VAL A 47 11.46 -9.76 -8.00
CA VAL A 47 10.52 -10.74 -7.43
C VAL A 47 11.28 -11.81 -6.64
N GLU A 48 12.33 -12.37 -7.23
CA GLU A 48 13.09 -13.47 -6.64
C GLU A 48 13.92 -13.05 -5.42
N GLU A 49 14.63 -11.94 -5.51
CA GLU A 49 15.58 -11.50 -4.50
C GLU A 49 14.90 -10.76 -3.35
N ILE A 50 13.76 -10.10 -3.58
CA ILE A 50 13.10 -9.25 -2.58
C ILE A 50 11.76 -9.80 -2.14
N TYR A 51 10.84 -9.98 -3.08
CA TYR A 51 9.44 -10.25 -2.76
C TYR A 51 9.17 -11.70 -2.35
N LEU A 52 9.95 -12.67 -2.85
CA LEU A 52 9.87 -14.06 -2.39
C LEU A 52 10.30 -14.20 -0.92
N PRO A 53 11.50 -13.76 -0.49
CA PRO A 53 11.87 -13.76 0.93
C PRO A 53 10.86 -12.99 1.81
N LEU A 54 10.34 -11.86 1.32
CA LEU A 54 9.34 -11.06 2.04
C LEU A 54 8.02 -11.81 2.21
N SER A 55 7.49 -12.45 1.16
CA SER A 55 6.24 -13.21 1.27
C SER A 55 6.37 -14.39 2.22
N ARG A 56 7.54 -15.04 2.27
CA ARG A 56 7.85 -16.09 3.24
C ARG A 56 7.95 -15.56 4.67
N LEU A 57 8.62 -14.42 4.88
CA LEU A 57 8.62 -13.76 6.19
C LEU A 57 7.19 -13.52 6.68
N LEU A 58 6.35 -12.91 5.83
CA LEU A 58 4.95 -12.62 6.13
C LEU A 58 4.16 -13.91 6.46
N SER A 59 4.44 -15.00 5.77
CA SER A 59 3.78 -16.30 6.01
C SER A 59 4.09 -16.87 7.41
N TYR A 60 5.30 -16.65 7.93
CA TYR A 60 5.64 -16.97 9.32
C TYR A 60 4.84 -16.14 10.32
N TYR A 61 4.70 -14.82 10.08
CA TYR A 61 3.86 -13.95 10.92
C TYR A 61 2.39 -14.37 10.91
N VAL A 62 1.83 -14.71 9.74
CA VAL A 62 0.46 -15.21 9.59
C VAL A 62 0.27 -16.52 10.36
N SER A 63 1.21 -17.46 10.23
CA SER A 63 1.19 -18.75 10.92
C SER A 63 1.26 -18.59 12.44
N ALA A 64 2.16 -17.74 12.93
CA ALA A 64 2.31 -17.44 14.35
C ALA A 64 1.03 -16.82 14.91
N ARG A 65 0.42 -15.86 14.19
CA ARG A 65 -0.84 -15.23 14.60
C ARG A 65 -1.99 -16.23 14.70
N THR A 66 -2.10 -17.13 13.72
CA THR A 66 -3.13 -18.17 13.66
C THR A 66 -2.98 -19.15 14.81
N SER A 67 -1.75 -19.61 15.06
CA SER A 67 -1.44 -20.54 16.15
C SER A 67 -1.76 -19.91 17.51
N ARG A 68 -1.36 -18.65 17.73
CA ARG A 68 -1.69 -17.91 18.95
C ARG A 68 -3.20 -17.76 19.14
N GLN A 69 -3.94 -17.50 18.07
CA GLN A 69 -5.40 -17.39 18.13
C GLN A 69 -6.06 -18.71 18.53
N SER A 70 -5.61 -19.83 17.98
CA SER A 70 -6.12 -21.16 18.35
C SER A 70 -5.96 -21.45 19.85
N VAL A 71 -4.78 -21.15 20.41
CA VAL A 71 -4.53 -21.29 21.86
C VAL A 71 -5.45 -20.40 22.69
N LEU A 72 -5.64 -19.14 22.28
CA LEU A 72 -6.50 -18.19 22.98
C LEU A 72 -7.97 -18.65 22.97
N MET A 73 -8.49 -19.08 21.82
CA MET A 73 -9.88 -19.55 21.70
C MET A 73 -10.13 -20.80 22.54
N LYS A 74 -9.16 -21.73 22.58
CA LYS A 74 -9.19 -22.89 23.47
C LYS A 74 -9.24 -22.48 24.95
N PHE A 75 -8.42 -21.52 25.36
CA PHE A 75 -8.43 -21.00 26.73
C PHE A 75 -9.78 -20.33 27.10
N LEU A 76 -10.34 -19.53 26.18
CA LEU A 76 -11.61 -18.83 26.36
C LEU A 76 -12.84 -19.72 26.19
N LYS A 77 -12.68 -21.00 25.79
CA LYS A 77 -13.76 -21.94 25.45
C LYS A 77 -14.73 -21.35 24.40
N GLN A 78 -14.18 -20.65 23.41
CA GLN A 78 -14.94 -20.10 22.30
C GLN A 78 -14.61 -20.85 21.00
N ASP A 79 -15.57 -20.88 20.08
CA ASP A 79 -15.35 -21.41 18.74
C ASP A 79 -14.34 -20.55 17.97
N TYR A 80 -13.63 -21.20 17.05
CA TYR A 80 -12.69 -20.50 16.20
C TYR A 80 -13.41 -19.50 15.28
N GLN A 81 -13.09 -18.21 15.45
CA GLN A 81 -13.51 -17.19 14.51
C GLN A 81 -12.38 -16.88 13.52
N LYS A 82 -12.66 -16.94 12.21
CA LYS A 82 -11.70 -16.53 11.19
C LYS A 82 -11.54 -15.01 11.21
N ILE A 83 -10.44 -14.53 11.81
CA ILE A 83 -10.09 -13.11 11.85
C ILE A 83 -8.94 -12.88 10.85
N PRO A 84 -9.13 -12.02 9.84
CA PRO A 84 -8.09 -11.80 8.83
C PRO A 84 -6.81 -11.21 9.41
N PHE A 85 -5.66 -11.66 8.90
CA PHE A 85 -4.37 -11.01 9.13
C PHE A 85 -4.25 -9.78 8.23
N ILE A 86 -4.08 -8.59 8.82
CA ILE A 86 -4.04 -7.33 8.07
C ILE A 86 -2.59 -6.91 7.85
N ILE A 87 -2.22 -6.76 6.59
CA ILE A 87 -0.93 -6.21 6.15
C ILE A 87 -1.16 -4.77 5.67
N GLY A 88 -0.57 -3.80 6.36
CA GLY A 88 -0.60 -2.40 5.94
C GLY A 88 0.57 -2.05 5.03
N ILE A 89 0.33 -1.40 3.89
CA ILE A 89 1.39 -0.92 2.99
C ILE A 89 1.27 0.61 2.86
N ALA A 90 2.29 1.32 3.34
CA ALA A 90 2.38 2.77 3.32
C ALA A 90 3.61 3.26 2.55
N GLY A 91 3.72 4.58 2.38
CA GLY A 91 4.77 5.22 1.59
C GLY A 91 4.24 6.33 0.68
N SER A 92 5.15 7.06 0.04
CA SER A 92 4.80 8.24 -0.76
C SER A 92 3.92 7.94 -1.99
N VAL A 93 3.32 8.97 -2.56
CA VAL A 93 2.73 8.91 -3.91
C VAL A 93 3.84 8.51 -4.91
N SER A 94 3.52 7.64 -5.87
CA SER A 94 4.45 7.15 -6.91
C SER A 94 5.62 6.28 -6.45
N VAL A 95 5.76 5.97 -5.16
CA VAL A 95 6.85 5.08 -4.68
C VAL A 95 6.69 3.62 -5.13
N GLY A 96 5.49 3.21 -5.55
CA GLY A 96 5.20 1.84 -6.02
C GLY A 96 4.45 0.95 -5.03
N LYS A 97 3.73 1.53 -4.05
CA LYS A 97 2.92 0.77 -3.07
C LYS A 97 1.96 -0.22 -3.72
N SER A 98 1.17 0.22 -4.69
CA SER A 98 0.18 -0.64 -5.35
C SER A 98 0.85 -1.79 -6.12
N THR A 99 2.05 -1.58 -6.67
CA THR A 99 2.86 -2.64 -7.28
C THR A 99 3.28 -3.65 -6.23
N THR A 100 3.90 -3.20 -5.12
CA THR A 100 4.24 -4.08 -3.99
C THR A 100 3.03 -4.85 -3.45
N ALA A 101 1.87 -4.19 -3.32
CA ALA A 101 0.65 -4.79 -2.81
C ALA A 101 0.11 -5.90 -3.73
N ARG A 102 0.07 -5.67 -5.05
CA ARG A 102 -0.38 -6.68 -6.02
C ARG A 102 0.58 -7.86 -6.12
N VAL A 103 1.89 -7.61 -6.07
CA VAL A 103 2.90 -8.69 -6.04
C VAL A 103 2.71 -9.54 -4.78
N LEU A 104 2.64 -8.92 -3.60
CA LEU A 104 2.42 -9.65 -2.36
C LEU A 104 1.08 -10.39 -2.33
N GLN A 105 0.01 -9.81 -2.89
CA GLN A 105 -1.28 -10.49 -3.03
C GLN A 105 -1.12 -11.79 -3.81
N ALA A 106 -0.46 -11.73 -4.97
CA ALA A 106 -0.26 -12.88 -5.83
C ALA A 106 0.66 -13.94 -5.20
N LEU A 107 1.73 -13.53 -4.49
CA LEU A 107 2.62 -14.46 -3.80
C LEU A 107 1.93 -15.15 -2.61
N LEU A 108 1.28 -14.38 -1.75
CA LEU A 108 0.64 -14.90 -0.53
C LEU A 108 -0.57 -15.78 -0.82
N SER A 109 -1.27 -15.56 -1.94
CA SER A 109 -2.40 -16.42 -2.34
C SER A 109 -1.97 -17.86 -2.65
N ARG A 110 -0.68 -18.09 -2.92
CA ARG A 110 -0.12 -19.40 -3.24
C ARG A 110 0.56 -20.09 -2.07
N TRP A 111 0.63 -19.44 -0.91
CA TRP A 111 1.38 -19.97 0.24
C TRP A 111 0.79 -21.27 0.80
N LYS A 112 -0.54 -21.34 0.91
CA LYS A 112 -1.29 -22.56 1.23
C LYS A 112 -2.45 -22.68 0.27
N GLU A 113 -2.81 -23.92 -0.03
CA GLU A 113 -4.00 -24.22 -0.83
C GLU A 113 -5.22 -23.48 -0.26
N ASN A 114 -5.99 -22.82 -1.13
CA ASN A 114 -7.19 -22.06 -0.80
C ASN A 114 -6.99 -20.81 0.11
N THR A 115 -5.78 -20.25 0.21
CA THR A 115 -5.56 -18.97 0.91
C THR A 115 -6.24 -17.82 0.17
N ARG A 116 -7.20 -17.14 0.82
CA ARG A 116 -7.87 -15.97 0.23
C ARG A 116 -7.15 -14.68 0.63
N VAL A 117 -6.59 -13.96 -0.33
CA VAL A 117 -5.93 -12.67 -0.10
C VAL A 117 -6.69 -11.54 -0.78
N ALA A 118 -7.26 -10.64 0.02
CA ALA A 118 -7.93 -9.44 -0.47
C ALA A 118 -6.94 -8.26 -0.51
N LEU A 119 -7.12 -7.37 -1.49
CA LEU A 119 -6.41 -6.11 -1.60
C LEU A 119 -7.43 -4.96 -1.60
N VAL A 120 -7.23 -3.98 -0.72
CA VAL A 120 -8.02 -2.76 -0.61
C VAL A 120 -7.09 -1.55 -0.62
N THR A 121 -7.42 -0.54 -1.42
CA THR A 121 -6.72 0.74 -1.42
C THR A 121 -7.48 1.76 -0.58
N THR A 122 -6.78 2.62 0.15
CA THR A 122 -7.42 3.67 0.97
C THR A 122 -8.03 4.79 0.13
N ASP A 123 -7.67 4.87 -1.15
CA ASP A 123 -8.22 5.86 -2.10
C ASP A 123 -9.75 5.74 -2.23
N GLY A 124 -10.31 4.53 -2.03
CA GLY A 124 -11.77 4.32 -1.95
C GLY A 124 -12.45 5.00 -0.75
N PHE A 125 -11.68 5.54 0.19
CA PHE A 125 -12.16 6.27 1.36
C PHE A 125 -11.87 7.77 1.25
N LEU A 126 -11.42 8.27 0.09
CA LEU A 126 -11.45 9.70 -0.18
C LEU A 126 -12.89 10.20 -0.23
N TYR A 127 -13.12 11.44 0.19
CA TYR A 127 -14.38 12.10 -0.12
C TYR A 127 -14.54 12.27 -1.64
N PRO A 128 -15.76 12.11 -2.18
CA PRO A 128 -16.05 12.46 -3.58
C PRO A 128 -15.65 13.91 -3.91
N ASN A 129 -15.32 14.18 -5.18
CA ASN A 129 -14.88 15.51 -5.63
C ASN A 129 -15.86 16.62 -5.24
N ALA A 130 -17.16 16.39 -5.36
CA ALA A 130 -18.19 17.38 -4.98
C ALA A 130 -18.03 17.84 -3.51
N ILE A 131 -17.75 16.92 -2.58
CA ILE A 131 -17.54 17.24 -1.16
C ILE A 131 -16.20 17.96 -0.97
N LEU A 132 -15.15 17.55 -1.68
CA LEU A 132 -13.84 18.20 -1.62
C LEU A 132 -13.88 19.63 -2.18
N GLU A 133 -14.68 19.88 -3.22
CA GLU A 133 -14.93 21.20 -3.81
C GLU A 133 -15.72 22.09 -2.87
N GLU A 134 -16.82 21.59 -2.30
CA GLU A 134 -17.63 22.30 -1.30
C GLU A 134 -16.78 22.74 -0.10
N LYS A 135 -15.87 21.86 0.36
CA LYS A 135 -14.96 22.14 1.47
C LYS A 135 -13.72 22.97 1.09
N GLY A 136 -13.52 23.28 -0.20
CA GLY A 136 -12.35 24.05 -0.67
C GLY A 136 -11.02 23.31 -0.55
N ILE A 137 -11.03 21.97 -0.54
CA ILE A 137 -9.88 21.10 -0.26
C ILE A 137 -9.50 20.18 -1.43
N MET A 138 -9.96 20.47 -2.65
CA MET A 138 -9.57 19.68 -3.84
C MET A 138 -8.05 19.56 -4.04
N LEU A 139 -7.30 20.62 -3.73
CA LEU A 139 -5.83 20.63 -3.79
C LEU A 139 -5.17 19.96 -2.57
N LYS A 140 -5.95 19.29 -1.72
CA LYS A 140 -5.51 18.53 -0.55
C LYS A 140 -5.87 17.04 -0.65
N LYS A 141 -6.24 16.54 -1.83
CA LYS A 141 -6.38 15.09 -2.04
C LYS A 141 -5.14 14.34 -1.59
N GLY A 142 -5.35 13.30 -0.78
CA GLY A 142 -4.31 12.51 -0.15
C GLY A 142 -3.81 13.05 1.20
N PHE A 143 -4.17 14.28 1.60
CA PHE A 143 -3.96 14.75 2.98
C PHE A 143 -4.99 14.10 3.91
N PRO A 144 -4.71 13.99 5.23
CA PRO A 144 -5.65 13.42 6.20
C PRO A 144 -7.08 13.93 6.06
N LEU A 145 -7.27 15.25 5.93
CA LEU A 145 -8.56 15.92 5.80
C LEU A 145 -9.39 15.55 4.55
N SER A 146 -8.78 14.90 3.55
CA SER A 146 -9.47 14.49 2.32
C SER A 146 -10.09 13.09 2.40
N TYR A 147 -9.86 12.36 3.50
CA TYR A 147 -10.40 11.02 3.73
C TYR A 147 -11.59 11.03 4.68
N ASP A 148 -12.55 10.16 4.41
CA ASP A 148 -13.56 9.72 5.36
C ASP A 148 -12.94 8.68 6.31
N ILE A 149 -12.22 9.19 7.32
CA ILE A 149 -11.49 8.35 8.27
C ILE A 149 -12.43 7.50 9.13
N LYS A 150 -13.64 7.99 9.40
CA LYS A 150 -14.66 7.24 10.16
C LYS A 150 -15.05 5.98 9.41
N ARG A 151 -15.36 6.10 8.12
CA ARG A 151 -15.69 4.97 7.26
C ARG A 151 -14.52 3.99 7.12
N LEU A 152 -13.29 4.48 7.03
CA LEU A 152 -12.11 3.62 7.00
C LEU A 152 -11.92 2.83 8.31
N LEU A 153 -12.13 3.47 9.46
CA LEU A 153 -12.10 2.83 10.78
C LEU A 153 -13.22 1.81 10.94
N GLU A 154 -14.44 2.13 10.50
CA GLU A 154 -15.57 1.19 10.46
C GLU A 154 -15.24 -0.04 9.62
N PHE A 155 -14.64 0.15 8.44
CA PHE A 155 -14.23 -0.95 7.57
C PHE A 155 -13.25 -1.91 8.25
N VAL A 156 -12.15 -1.42 8.83
CA VAL A 156 -11.18 -2.30 9.49
C VAL A 156 -11.74 -2.94 10.76
N THR A 157 -12.65 -2.24 11.46
CA THR A 157 -13.36 -2.78 12.63
C THR A 157 -14.30 -3.91 12.23
N ASP A 158 -15.09 -3.75 11.17
CA ASP A 158 -15.99 -4.77 10.63
C ASP A 158 -15.22 -6.03 10.21
N ILE A 159 -14.07 -5.84 9.54
CA ILE A 159 -13.17 -6.92 9.13
C ILE A 159 -12.63 -7.67 10.37
N LYS A 160 -12.12 -6.94 11.38
CA LYS A 160 -11.58 -7.55 12.60
C LYS A 160 -12.64 -8.17 13.51
N SER A 161 -13.88 -7.74 13.37
CA SER A 161 -15.04 -8.33 14.04
C SER A 161 -15.56 -9.59 13.34
N GLY A 162 -14.94 -9.98 12.22
CA GLY A 162 -15.28 -11.20 11.47
C GLY A 162 -16.62 -11.11 10.73
N LYS A 163 -17.06 -9.90 10.35
CA LYS A 163 -18.25 -9.71 9.53
C LYS A 163 -18.12 -10.49 8.21
N ALA A 164 -19.20 -11.16 7.78
CA ALA A 164 -19.17 -12.06 6.63
C ALA A 164 -18.83 -11.34 5.30
N SER A 165 -19.33 -10.12 5.13
CA SER A 165 -19.18 -9.33 3.92
C SER A 165 -19.13 -7.83 4.24
N VAL A 166 -18.18 -7.12 3.66
CA VAL A 166 -17.98 -5.68 3.85
C VAL A 166 -17.78 -5.00 2.50
N LYS A 167 -18.46 -3.86 2.27
CA LYS A 167 -18.37 -3.10 1.01
C LYS A 167 -17.41 -1.93 1.13
N VAL A 168 -16.53 -1.77 0.15
CA VAL A 168 -15.58 -0.66 0.04
C VAL A 168 -15.87 0.13 -1.24
N PRO A 169 -15.99 1.47 -1.23
CA PRO A 169 -16.18 2.23 -2.46
C PRO A 169 -15.00 2.06 -3.41
N LYS A 170 -15.27 2.04 -4.72
CA LYS A 170 -14.20 2.05 -5.71
C LYS A 170 -13.78 3.48 -6.03
N TYR A 171 -12.47 3.71 -6.04
CA TYR A 171 -11.86 4.92 -6.59
C TYR A 171 -11.32 4.64 -7.99
N SER A 172 -11.47 5.59 -8.90
CA SER A 172 -10.92 5.50 -10.25
C SER A 172 -9.90 6.61 -10.49
N HIS A 173 -8.67 6.21 -10.81
CA HIS A 173 -7.65 7.15 -11.27
C HIS A 173 -7.93 7.71 -12.67
N LEU A 174 -8.83 7.09 -13.44
CA LEU A 174 -9.22 7.56 -14.76
C LEU A 174 -10.07 8.83 -14.66
N ILE A 175 -11.17 8.76 -13.91
CA ILE A 175 -12.05 9.92 -13.67
C ILE A 175 -11.57 10.78 -12.49
N TYR A 176 -10.58 10.28 -11.75
CA TYR A 176 -9.99 10.93 -10.57
C TYR A 176 -11.05 11.22 -9.48
N ASP A 177 -11.92 10.25 -9.21
CA ASP A 177 -13.00 10.35 -8.21
C ASP A 177 -13.47 8.96 -7.74
N ILE A 178 -14.29 8.96 -6.69
CA ILE A 178 -15.10 7.81 -6.28
C ILE A 178 -16.12 7.49 -7.38
N ILE A 179 -16.23 6.21 -7.75
CA ILE A 179 -17.21 5.76 -8.75
C ILE A 179 -18.58 5.62 -8.05
N PRO A 180 -19.60 6.41 -8.44
CA PRO A 180 -20.91 6.36 -7.78
C PRO A 180 -21.56 4.98 -7.88
N GLY A 181 -22.03 4.44 -6.75
CA GLY A 181 -22.74 3.16 -6.69
C GLY A 181 -21.88 1.91 -6.86
N GLU A 182 -20.58 2.05 -7.14
CA GLU A 182 -19.68 0.92 -7.30
C GLU A 182 -18.89 0.60 -6.02
N TYR A 183 -18.91 -0.68 -5.67
CA TYR A 183 -18.25 -1.19 -4.48
C TYR A 183 -17.43 -2.44 -4.80
N GLN A 184 -16.32 -2.61 -4.09
CA GLN A 184 -15.64 -3.88 -3.92
C GLN A 184 -16.20 -4.58 -2.69
N THR A 185 -16.58 -5.85 -2.81
CA THR A 185 -17.04 -6.67 -1.69
C THR A 185 -15.88 -7.50 -1.16
N ILE A 186 -15.66 -7.45 0.16
CA ILE A 186 -14.62 -8.20 0.86
C ILE A 186 -15.28 -9.28 1.73
N GLU A 187 -14.97 -10.54 1.47
CA GLU A 187 -15.62 -11.72 2.09
C GLU A 187 -14.64 -12.55 2.91
N GLN A 188 -14.49 -12.20 4.20
CA GLN A 188 -13.68 -12.91 5.21
C GLN A 188 -12.36 -13.51 4.67
N PRO A 189 -11.45 -12.70 4.10
CA PRO A 189 -10.20 -13.21 3.58
C PRO A 189 -9.32 -13.80 4.69
N ASP A 190 -8.35 -14.64 4.36
CA ASP A 190 -7.31 -15.06 5.30
C ASP A 190 -6.35 -13.90 5.59
N ILE A 191 -6.03 -13.14 4.54
CA ILE A 191 -5.14 -11.99 4.58
C ILE A 191 -5.82 -10.81 3.89
N LEU A 192 -5.81 -9.64 4.54
CA LEU A 192 -6.20 -8.37 3.92
C LEU A 192 -4.95 -7.50 3.76
N ILE A 193 -4.62 -7.14 2.54
CA ILE A 193 -3.63 -6.12 2.24
C ILE A 193 -4.36 -4.78 2.14
N LEU A 194 -4.02 -3.84 3.02
CA LEU A 194 -4.53 -2.47 3.03
C LEU A 194 -3.43 -1.52 2.60
N GLU A 195 -3.56 -0.95 1.40
CA GLU A 195 -2.55 -0.08 0.80
C GLU A 195 -3.02 1.37 0.80
N GLY A 196 -2.18 2.29 1.27
CA GLY A 196 -2.56 3.69 1.34
C GLY A 196 -1.53 4.64 1.92
N LEU A 197 -1.73 5.94 1.68
CA LEU A 197 -0.88 7.00 2.23
C LEU A 197 -1.03 7.12 3.77
N ASN A 198 -2.20 6.79 4.30
CA ASN A 198 -2.62 7.07 5.68
C ASN A 198 -2.68 5.84 6.59
N VAL A 199 -2.29 4.64 6.12
CA VAL A 199 -2.39 3.39 6.89
C VAL A 199 -1.62 3.43 8.22
N LEU A 200 -0.52 4.20 8.26
CA LEU A 200 0.34 4.38 9.44
C LEU A 200 0.17 5.75 10.11
N GLN A 201 -0.90 6.50 9.81
CA GLN A 201 -1.19 7.75 10.52
C GLN A 201 -1.74 7.49 11.93
N SER A 202 -1.71 8.53 12.75
CA SER A 202 -2.10 8.56 14.17
C SER A 202 -2.96 9.78 14.47
N GLY A 203 -3.34 9.96 15.73
CA GLY A 203 -4.19 11.08 16.15
C GLY A 203 -3.55 12.44 15.98
N MET A 204 -2.21 12.50 15.89
CA MET A 204 -1.49 13.73 15.58
C MET A 204 -1.79 14.24 14.16
N ASP A 205 -2.18 13.35 13.25
CA ASP A 205 -2.49 13.68 11.85
C ASP A 205 -3.93 14.20 11.66
N TYR A 206 -4.80 14.01 12.67
CA TYR A 206 -6.22 14.38 12.66
C TYR A 206 -6.58 15.25 13.88
N PRO A 207 -6.04 16.48 14.00
CA PRO A 207 -6.19 17.32 15.19
C PRO A 207 -7.64 17.73 15.49
N ASP A 208 -8.51 17.76 14.48
CA ASP A 208 -9.90 18.22 14.59
C ASP A 208 -10.88 17.10 14.98
N GLU A 209 -10.64 15.86 14.54
CA GLU A 209 -11.51 14.70 14.85
C GLU A 209 -11.00 13.82 16.00
N LYS A 210 -9.70 13.89 16.31
CA LYS A 210 -8.98 13.12 17.35
C LYS A 210 -9.57 11.72 17.62
N PRO A 211 -9.63 10.84 16.62
CA PRO A 211 -10.03 9.46 16.87
C PRO A 211 -9.08 8.85 17.90
N ARG A 212 -9.62 8.08 18.86
CA ARG A 212 -8.82 7.40 19.90
C ARG A 212 -8.18 6.11 19.39
N ILE A 213 -8.68 5.59 18.27
CA ILE A 213 -8.27 4.34 17.63
C ILE A 213 -7.88 4.68 16.19
N PHE A 214 -6.82 4.06 15.70
CA PHE A 214 -6.26 4.30 14.37
C PHE A 214 -6.29 3.03 13.54
N VAL A 215 -6.19 3.20 12.22
CA VAL A 215 -6.05 2.07 11.28
C VAL A 215 -4.86 1.18 11.67
N SER A 216 -3.77 1.80 12.12
CA SER A 216 -2.57 1.09 12.57
C SER A 216 -2.81 0.11 13.73
N ASP A 217 -3.83 0.35 14.56
CA ASP A 217 -4.13 -0.51 15.72
C ASP A 217 -4.78 -1.84 15.30
N PHE A 218 -5.30 -1.90 14.05
CA PHE A 218 -5.88 -3.09 13.46
C PHE A 218 -4.92 -3.82 12.51
N VAL A 219 -3.78 -3.20 12.16
CA VAL A 219 -2.77 -3.77 11.27
C VAL A 219 -1.87 -4.73 12.05
N ASP A 220 -1.75 -5.99 11.62
CA ASP A 220 -0.89 -6.98 12.27
C ASP A 220 0.57 -6.87 11.83
N PHE A 221 0.82 -6.46 10.58
CA PHE A 221 2.16 -6.21 10.04
C PHE A 221 2.15 -5.03 9.08
N SER A 222 3.12 -4.13 9.17
CA SER A 222 3.18 -2.95 8.31
C SER A 222 4.47 -2.85 7.52
N ILE A 223 4.35 -2.47 6.25
CA ILE A 223 5.43 -2.23 5.31
C ILE A 223 5.39 -0.76 4.91
N TYR A 224 6.52 -0.08 5.00
CA TYR A 224 6.69 1.26 4.42
C TYR A 224 7.63 1.16 3.22
N VAL A 225 7.14 1.54 2.04
CA VAL A 225 7.96 1.65 0.82
C VAL A 225 8.55 3.04 0.78
N ASP A 226 9.87 3.13 0.89
CA ASP A 226 10.66 4.35 0.99
C ASP A 226 11.50 4.58 -0.27
N ALA A 227 11.86 5.83 -0.52
CA ALA A 227 12.82 6.24 -1.53
C ALA A 227 13.23 7.69 -1.28
N ASP A 228 14.37 8.09 -1.83
CA ASP A 228 14.80 9.48 -1.82
C ASP A 228 13.78 10.41 -2.51
N GLU A 229 13.66 11.63 -2.00
CA GLU A 229 12.64 12.58 -2.44
C GLU A 229 12.79 12.96 -3.92
N GLU A 230 14.04 13.05 -4.39
CA GLU A 230 14.39 13.28 -5.79
C GLU A 230 13.85 12.16 -6.68
N LYS A 231 14.01 10.89 -6.26
CA LYS A 231 13.48 9.73 -6.99
C LYS A 231 11.96 9.70 -7.01
N LEU A 232 11.33 10.05 -5.90
CA LEU A 232 9.88 10.16 -5.85
C LEU A 232 9.34 11.24 -6.81
N GLU A 233 10.03 12.38 -6.93
CA GLU A 233 9.69 13.43 -7.90
C GLU A 233 9.81 12.91 -9.33
N GLU A 234 10.95 12.29 -9.67
CA GLU A 234 11.20 11.72 -10.99
C GLU A 234 10.12 10.71 -11.39
N TRP A 235 9.80 9.77 -10.52
CA TRP A 235 8.78 8.74 -10.77
C TRP A 235 7.37 9.34 -10.85
N TYR A 236 7.08 10.36 -10.04
CA TYR A 236 5.82 11.09 -10.15
C TYR A 236 5.66 11.77 -11.51
N ILE A 237 6.69 12.49 -11.97
CA ILE A 237 6.67 13.16 -13.28
C ILE A 237 6.55 12.12 -14.39
N SER A 238 7.34 11.05 -14.37
CA SER A 238 7.28 9.97 -15.36
C SER A 238 5.87 9.37 -15.46
N ARG A 239 5.26 9.04 -14.32
CA ARG A 239 3.90 8.50 -14.25
C ARG A 239 2.85 9.49 -14.74
N PHE A 240 2.99 10.77 -14.39
CA PHE A 240 2.12 11.83 -14.89
C PHE A 240 2.17 11.93 -16.43
N MET A 241 3.37 11.84 -17.01
CA MET A 241 3.54 11.88 -18.46
C MET A 241 2.96 10.65 -19.16
N LYS A 242 3.08 9.45 -18.54
CA LYS A 242 2.40 8.24 -19.03
C LYS A 242 0.87 8.41 -19.04
N PHE A 243 0.28 8.93 -17.96
CA PHE A 243 -1.17 9.20 -17.92
C PHE A 243 -1.60 10.24 -18.95
N ARG A 244 -0.84 11.33 -19.11
CA ARG A 244 -1.09 12.33 -20.15
C ARG A 244 -1.10 11.69 -21.54
N LYS A 245 -0.13 10.81 -21.85
CA LYS A 245 -0.05 10.12 -23.15
C LYS A 245 -1.23 9.17 -23.37
N GLY A 246 -1.68 8.45 -22.34
CA GLY A 246 -2.85 7.57 -22.42
C GLY A 246 -4.19 8.30 -22.50
N ALA A 247 -4.27 9.51 -21.94
CA ALA A 247 -5.52 10.30 -21.89
C ALA A 247 -5.95 10.88 -23.24
N PHE A 248 -5.08 10.90 -24.26
CA PHE A 248 -5.45 11.38 -25.60
C PHE A 248 -6.59 10.58 -26.24
N THR A 249 -6.71 9.29 -25.90
CA THR A 249 -7.68 8.39 -26.50
C THR A 249 -8.96 8.22 -25.69
N ASP A 250 -9.02 8.77 -24.47
CA ASP A 250 -10.16 8.59 -23.56
C ASP A 250 -10.82 9.93 -23.18
N PRO A 251 -12.02 10.22 -23.72
CA PRO A 251 -12.76 11.44 -23.43
C PRO A 251 -13.13 11.63 -21.95
N GLN A 252 -13.23 10.55 -21.17
CA GLN A 252 -13.61 10.53 -19.76
C GLN A 252 -12.41 10.73 -18.82
N SER A 253 -11.19 10.72 -19.34
CA SER A 253 -9.99 10.87 -18.53
C SER A 253 -9.89 12.27 -17.92
N TYR A 254 -9.75 12.33 -16.59
CA TYR A 254 -9.42 13.55 -15.86
C TYR A 254 -8.14 14.21 -16.40
N PHE A 255 -7.21 13.42 -16.91
CA PHE A 255 -5.93 13.91 -17.44
C PHE A 255 -6.04 14.56 -18.83
N ARG A 256 -7.23 14.60 -19.43
CA ARG A 256 -7.46 15.20 -20.75
C ARG A 256 -7.09 16.69 -20.79
N SER A 257 -7.36 17.45 -19.72
CA SER A 257 -6.95 18.86 -19.63
C SER A 257 -5.43 19.02 -19.72
N PHE A 258 -4.66 18.07 -19.18
CA PHE A 258 -3.20 18.03 -19.29
C PHE A 258 -2.70 17.52 -20.64
N ALA A 259 -3.50 16.75 -21.37
CA ALA A 259 -3.17 16.28 -22.72
C ALA A 259 -3.05 17.45 -23.72
N GLN A 260 -3.78 18.54 -23.51
CA GLN A 260 -3.70 19.75 -24.33
C GLN A 260 -2.45 20.60 -24.09
N LEU A 261 -1.78 20.43 -22.95
CA LEU A 261 -0.53 21.13 -22.66
C LEU A 261 0.60 20.60 -23.54
N SER A 262 1.55 21.45 -23.90
CA SER A 262 2.82 20.98 -24.47
C SER A 262 3.56 20.08 -23.47
N GLU A 263 4.51 19.27 -23.96
CA GLU A 263 5.30 18.41 -23.07
C GLU A 263 6.07 19.21 -22.00
N LYS A 264 6.64 20.37 -22.39
CA LYS A 264 7.34 21.26 -21.46
C LYS A 264 6.41 21.82 -20.38
N GLU A 265 5.20 22.22 -20.75
CA GLU A 265 4.19 22.74 -19.81
C GLU A 265 3.65 21.64 -18.89
N ALA A 266 3.43 20.44 -19.42
CA ALA A 266 3.01 19.28 -18.64
C ALA A 266 4.05 18.90 -17.57
N ILE A 267 5.34 18.89 -17.93
CA ILE A 267 6.44 18.66 -16.98
C ILE A 267 6.50 19.77 -15.93
N LYS A 268 6.37 21.05 -16.32
CA LYS A 268 6.33 22.17 -15.37
C LYS A 268 5.14 22.06 -14.41
N THR A 269 3.98 21.65 -14.93
CA THR A 269 2.75 21.48 -14.17
C THR A 269 2.88 20.32 -13.18
N SER A 270 3.39 19.17 -13.61
CA SER A 270 3.58 18.01 -12.72
C SER A 270 4.60 18.30 -11.61
N LYS A 271 5.70 19.00 -11.91
CA LYS A 271 6.66 19.50 -10.90
C LYS A 271 5.98 20.42 -9.88
N THR A 272 5.11 21.31 -10.35
CA THR A 272 4.36 22.23 -9.47
C THR A 272 3.43 21.44 -8.55
N ILE A 273 2.65 20.50 -9.10
CA ILE A 273 1.76 19.64 -8.30
C ILE A 273 2.56 18.83 -7.28
N TRP A 274 3.68 18.23 -7.68
CA TRP A 274 4.57 17.51 -6.77
C TRP A 274 5.02 18.41 -5.61
N ARG A 275 5.61 19.57 -5.92
CA ARG A 275 6.17 20.47 -4.92
C ARG A 275 5.11 21.05 -3.98
N GLU A 276 3.96 21.44 -4.52
CA GLU A 276 2.94 22.17 -3.75
C GLU A 276 1.97 21.25 -2.99
N ILE A 277 1.79 20.00 -3.45
CA ILE A 277 0.81 19.05 -2.89
C ILE A 277 1.52 17.82 -2.34
N ASN A 278 2.08 16.98 -3.22
CA ASN A 278 2.56 15.64 -2.82
C ASN A 278 3.76 15.68 -1.89
N ARG A 279 4.77 16.53 -2.17
CA ARG A 279 5.95 16.72 -1.34
C ARG A 279 5.60 17.27 0.04
N LYS A 280 4.67 18.23 0.11
CA LYS A 280 4.18 18.76 1.39
C LYS A 280 3.45 17.69 2.18
N ASN A 281 2.62 16.89 1.53
CA ASN A 281 1.94 15.75 2.16
C ASN A 281 2.94 14.71 2.67
N LEU A 282 3.94 14.36 1.85
CA LEU A 282 5.01 13.43 2.20
C LEU A 282 5.70 13.86 3.49
N ARG A 283 6.26 15.08 3.51
CA ARG A 283 7.04 15.58 4.65
C ARG A 283 6.22 15.73 5.93
N ARG A 284 4.94 16.10 5.81
CA ARG A 284 4.10 16.42 6.97
C ARG A 284 3.35 15.21 7.52
N ASN A 285 2.86 14.32 6.66
CA ASN A 285 1.84 13.34 7.05
C ASN A 285 2.18 11.89 6.69
N ILE A 286 3.24 11.64 5.90
CA ILE A 286 3.59 10.27 5.45
C ILE A 286 4.96 9.86 5.99
N LEU A 287 6.01 10.61 5.68
CA LEU A 287 7.38 10.30 6.10
C LEU A 287 7.55 10.20 7.63
N PRO A 288 6.90 11.04 8.47
CA PRO A 288 6.96 10.88 9.92
C PRO A 288 6.43 9.54 10.44
N THR A 289 5.61 8.84 9.63
CA THR A 289 5.06 7.53 9.99
C THR A 289 5.99 6.36 9.68
N ARG A 290 7.08 6.58 8.92
CA ARG A 290 7.98 5.52 8.43
C ARG A 290 8.50 4.62 9.55
N GLU A 291 8.96 5.22 10.65
CA GLU A 291 9.55 4.47 11.76
C GLU A 291 8.50 3.72 12.61
N ARG A 292 7.19 3.88 12.31
CA ARG A 292 6.11 3.05 12.87
C ARG A 292 5.97 1.71 12.17
N ALA A 293 6.55 1.52 10.98
CA ALA A 293 6.43 0.30 10.20
C ALA A 293 7.11 -0.91 10.87
N SER A 294 6.61 -2.13 10.58
CA SER A 294 7.28 -3.37 10.95
C SER A 294 8.49 -3.63 10.05
N LEU A 295 8.38 -3.25 8.78
CA LEU A 295 9.41 -3.42 7.76
C LEU A 295 9.47 -2.20 6.84
N ILE A 296 10.67 -1.79 6.45
CA ILE A 296 10.91 -0.69 5.51
C ILE A 296 11.65 -1.25 4.30
N LEU A 297 11.08 -1.02 3.12
CA LEU A 297 11.63 -1.35 1.81
C LEU A 297 12.16 -0.07 1.18
N HIS A 298 13.48 0.12 1.10
CA HIS A 298 14.03 1.32 0.46
C HIS A 298 14.34 1.06 -1.01
N LYS A 299 13.85 1.93 -1.88
CA LYS A 299 14.05 1.88 -3.33
C LYS A 299 15.09 2.90 -3.75
N SER A 300 15.92 2.47 -4.70
CA SER A 300 16.95 3.25 -5.35
C SER A 300 16.66 3.41 -6.85
N GLU A 301 17.69 3.67 -7.66
CA GLU A 301 17.59 3.81 -9.12
C GLU A 301 16.84 2.64 -9.78
N GLY A 302 16.06 2.94 -10.82
CA GLY A 302 15.32 1.89 -11.55
C GLY A 302 14.30 1.13 -10.69
N HIS A 303 13.84 1.72 -9.58
CA HIS A 303 12.93 1.10 -8.61
C HIS A 303 13.49 -0.11 -7.85
N ALA A 304 14.79 -0.40 -7.95
CA ALA A 304 15.40 -1.53 -7.28
C ALA A 304 15.48 -1.30 -5.76
N ILE A 305 15.11 -2.31 -4.96
CA ILE A 305 15.30 -2.30 -3.52
C ILE A 305 16.78 -2.52 -3.19
N ASP A 306 17.41 -1.56 -2.54
CA ASP A 306 18.82 -1.59 -2.17
C ASP A 306 19.03 -2.10 -0.73
N TYR A 307 18.12 -1.79 0.18
CA TYR A 307 18.12 -2.34 1.53
C TYR A 307 16.72 -2.56 2.12
N VAL A 308 16.68 -3.46 3.10
CA VAL A 308 15.49 -3.78 3.89
C VAL A 308 15.80 -3.55 5.37
N ARG A 309 14.90 -2.87 6.09
CA ARG A 309 14.96 -2.76 7.56
C ARG A 309 13.78 -3.51 8.17
N LEU A 310 14.03 -4.49 9.04
CA LEU A 310 13.00 -5.26 9.76
C LEU A 310 13.09 -4.96 11.25
N ARG A 311 11.96 -4.66 11.90
CA ARG A 311 11.93 -4.39 13.34
C ARG A 311 12.37 -5.62 14.14
N LYS A 312 13.15 -5.40 15.20
CA LYS A 312 13.60 -6.40 16.18
C LYS A 312 12.43 -6.92 17.02
#